data_AF-A0A367Q793-F1
#
_entry.id   AF-A0A367Q793-F1
#
_cell.length_a   1.000
_cell.length_b   1.000
_cell.length_c   1.000
_cell.angle_alpha   90.00
_cell.angle_beta   90.00
_cell.angle_gamma   90.00
#
_symmetry.space_group_name_H-M   'P 1'
#
loop_
_entity.id
_entity.type
_entity.pdbx_description
1 polymer ?
#
loop_
_entity_poly.entity_id
_entity_poly.type
_entity_poly.pdbx_seq_one_letter_code
_entity_poly.pdbx_strand_id
1 'polypeptide(L)'
;MKIKIETLQVTLLENTAPEQIAVNELPQVTVVELVGDIDTNTAPSVQGQILPLAQAGIRMILEMTKVPYMSSAGLRILLSLYRQISVKGGQIILVGLSEEIRDTMDNTGFLDFFKTCDTLEQALEVLKVQVQVTRT
;
A
#
# COMPACT_ATOMS: atom_id res chain seq x y z
N MET A 1 17.10 6.99 -3.53
CA MET A 1 15.68 6.67 -3.29
C MET A 1 14.81 7.56 -4.16
N LYS A 2 13.87 6.98 -4.91
CA LYS A 2 12.80 7.71 -5.61
C LYS A 2 11.46 7.18 -5.11
N ILE A 3 10.49 8.07 -4.93
CA ILE A 3 9.13 7.72 -4.52
C ILE A 3 8.20 8.29 -5.57
N LYS A 4 7.32 7.44 -6.11
CA LYS A 4 6.25 7.86 -7.01
C LYS A 4 4.92 7.56 -6.32
N ILE A 5 4.06 8.58 -6.21
CA ILE A 5 2.74 8.46 -5.60
C ILE A 5 1.71 8.63 -6.71
N GLU A 6 0.80 7.67 -6.81
CA GLU A 6 -0.27 7.64 -7.79
C GLU A 6 -1.59 7.33 -7.10
N THR A 7 -2.64 8.07 -7.43
CA THR A 7 -3.98 7.86 -6.88
C THR A 7 -4.85 7.24 -7.95
N LEU A 8 -5.42 6.07 -7.66
CA LEU A 8 -6.36 5.39 -8.55
C LEU A 8 -7.79 5.63 -8.07
N GLN A 9 -8.62 6.20 -8.96
CA GLN A 9 -10.07 6.15 -8.81
C GLN A 9 -10.54 4.78 -9.28
N VAL A 10 -11.36 4.11 -8.49
CA VAL A 10 -11.71 2.71 -8.74
C VAL A 10 -13.20 2.48 -8.67
N THR A 11 -13.71 1.75 -9.67
CA THR A 11 -15.14 1.49 -9.85
C THR A 11 -15.55 0.26 -9.05
N LEU A 12 -16.60 0.39 -8.23
CA LEU A 12 -17.24 -0.74 -7.58
C LEU A 12 -18.06 -1.53 -8.61
N LEU A 13 -17.93 -2.86 -8.63
CA LEU A 13 -18.88 -3.70 -9.36
C LEU A 13 -20.25 -3.58 -8.66
N GLU A 14 -21.17 -2.85 -9.27
CA GLU A 14 -22.54 -2.76 -8.78
C GLU A 14 -23.22 -4.13 -8.85
N ASN A 15 -23.68 -4.63 -7.70
CA ASN A 15 -24.73 -5.61 -7.67
C ASN A 15 -26.03 -4.87 -8.03
N THR A 16 -26.57 -5.13 -9.22
CA THR A 16 -27.75 -4.43 -9.75
C THR A 16 -28.97 -4.70 -8.87
N ALA A 17 -29.41 -3.69 -8.11
CA ALA A 17 -30.80 -3.50 -7.73
C ALA A 17 -31.23 -2.11 -8.24
N PRO A 18 -32.31 -2.00 -9.03
CA PRO A 18 -32.73 -0.71 -9.57
C PRO A 18 -33.42 0.11 -8.48
N GLU A 19 -33.29 1.44 -8.57
CA GLU A 19 -34.00 2.46 -7.78
C GLU A 19 -33.49 2.77 -6.36
N GLN A 20 -32.37 3.51 -6.31
CA GLN A 20 -32.15 4.60 -5.34
C GLN A 20 -30.98 5.46 -5.84
N ILE A 21 -31.11 6.79 -5.82
CA ILE A 21 -29.98 7.69 -6.07
C ILE A 21 -29.03 7.55 -4.87
N ALA A 22 -28.12 6.57 -4.96
CA ALA A 22 -27.04 6.39 -4.01
C ALA A 22 -25.86 7.23 -4.47
N VAL A 23 -25.45 8.20 -3.67
CA VAL A 23 -24.15 8.86 -3.84
C VAL A 23 -23.10 7.85 -3.41
N ASN A 24 -22.64 7.02 -4.34
CA ASN A 24 -21.56 6.08 -4.09
C ASN A 24 -20.24 6.83 -4.28
N GLU A 25 -19.63 7.31 -3.19
CA GLU A 25 -18.22 7.71 -3.23
C GLU A 25 -17.40 6.48 -3.60
N LEU A 26 -16.78 6.52 -4.77
CA LEU A 26 -15.95 5.43 -5.23
C LEU A 26 -14.77 5.25 -4.27
N PRO A 27 -14.45 4.00 -3.92
CA PRO A 27 -13.35 3.72 -3.03
C PRO A 27 -12.02 4.19 -3.63
N GLN A 28 -11.45 5.31 -3.18
CA GLN A 28 -10.11 5.74 -3.62
C GLN A 28 -9.03 4.79 -3.08
N VAL A 29 -8.06 4.43 -3.93
CA VAL A 29 -6.87 3.65 -3.56
C VAL A 29 -5.62 4.47 -3.88
N THR A 30 -4.72 4.59 -2.91
CA THR A 30 -3.43 5.28 -3.07
C THR A 30 -2.33 4.24 -3.28
N VAL A 31 -1.66 4.29 -4.44
CA VAL A 31 -0.53 3.44 -4.76
C VAL A 31 0.76 4.24 -4.58
N VAL A 32 1.66 3.73 -3.76
CA VAL A 32 2.97 4.36 -3.49
C VAL A 32 4.06 3.41 -3.97
N GLU A 33 4.72 3.77 -5.06
CA GLU A 33 5.86 3.03 -5.62
C GLU A 33 7.16 3.54 -4.98
N LEU A 34 7.88 2.63 -4.33
CA LEU A 34 9.19 2.87 -3.74
C LEU A 34 10.29 2.28 -4.62
N VAL A 35 11.34 3.06 -4.87
CA VAL A 35 12.44 2.67 -5.77
C VAL A 35 13.81 2.95 -5.13
N GLY A 36 14.57 1.88 -4.93
CA GLY A 36 15.90 1.87 -4.33
C GLY A 36 15.92 1.42 -2.87
N ASP A 37 17.06 1.57 -2.21
CA ASP A 37 17.29 1.05 -0.86
C ASP A 37 16.64 1.89 0.24
N ILE A 38 15.99 1.24 1.20
CA ILE A 38 15.42 1.89 2.39
C ILE A 38 16.33 1.62 3.59
N ASP A 39 17.32 2.48 3.75
CA ASP A 39 18.35 2.45 4.78
C ASP A 39 18.23 3.61 5.78
N THR A 40 19.20 3.76 6.68
CA THR A 40 19.23 4.85 7.67
C THR A 40 19.29 6.25 7.04
N ASN A 41 19.86 6.38 5.84
CA ASN A 41 20.03 7.67 5.15
C ASN A 41 18.75 8.10 4.44
N THR A 42 18.05 7.14 3.83
CA THR A 42 16.84 7.36 3.03
C THR A 42 15.57 7.32 3.88
N ALA A 43 15.60 6.61 5.01
CA ALA A 43 14.47 6.44 5.93
C ALA A 43 13.77 7.75 6.32
N PRO A 44 14.45 8.83 6.78
CA PRO A 44 13.76 10.06 7.15
C PRO A 44 12.97 10.69 5.99
N SER A 45 13.52 10.63 4.77
CA SER A 45 12.87 11.16 3.56
C SER A 45 11.66 10.32 3.16
N VAL A 46 11.77 8.99 3.23
CA VAL A 46 10.66 8.07 2.96
C VAL A 46 9.54 8.30 3.97
N GLN A 47 9.87 8.33 5.26
CA GLN A 47 8.92 8.55 6.34
C GLN A 47 8.16 9.88 6.18
N GLY A 48 8.89 10.97 5.89
CA GLY A 48 8.31 12.29 5.72
C GLY A 48 7.34 12.40 4.54
N GLN A 49 7.47 11.53 3.54
CA GLN A 49 6.58 11.51 2.38
C GLN A 49 5.39 10.56 2.56
N ILE A 50 5.58 9.40 3.19
CA ILE A 50 4.53 8.38 3.27
C ILE A 50 3.61 8.53 4.49
N LEU A 51 4.12 8.98 5.65
CA LEU A 51 3.26 9.12 6.86
C LEU A 51 2.14 10.15 6.70
N PRO A 52 2.34 11.31 6.05
CA PRO A 52 1.26 12.28 5.85
C PRO A 52 0.10 11.74 4.99
N LEU A 53 0.37 10.72 4.17
CA LEU A 53 -0.65 10.06 3.35
C LEU A 53 -1.61 9.22 4.19
N ALA A 54 -1.23 8.81 5.41
CA ALA A 54 -2.05 8.00 6.30
C ALA A 54 -3.25 8.80 6.85
N GLN A 55 -4.23 9.10 5.99
CA GLN A 55 -5.47 9.79 6.32
C GLN A 55 -6.55 8.81 6.80
N ALA A 56 -7.67 9.33 7.28
CA ALA A 56 -8.80 8.53 7.76
C ALA A 56 -9.33 7.61 6.65
N GLY A 57 -9.50 6.32 6.96
CA GLY A 57 -10.08 5.33 6.03
C GLY A 57 -9.26 5.06 4.76
N ILE A 58 -8.00 5.47 4.70
CA ILE A 58 -7.17 5.27 3.48
C ILE A 58 -7.05 3.78 3.14
N ARG A 59 -7.13 3.45 1.85
CA ARG A 59 -6.63 2.19 1.30
C ARG A 59 -5.33 2.44 0.56
N MET A 60 -4.23 1.93 1.10
CA MET A 60 -2.90 2.14 0.55
C MET A 60 -2.32 0.83 0.02
N ILE A 61 -1.72 0.89 -1.16
CA ILE A 61 -0.84 -0.15 -1.69
C ILE A 61 0.58 0.41 -1.70
N LEU A 62 1.51 -0.27 -1.04
CA LEU A 62 2.93 0.04 -1.06
C LEU A 62 3.62 -0.91 -2.03
N GLU A 63 3.97 -0.40 -3.20
CA GLU A 63 4.61 -1.16 -4.27
C GLU A 63 6.13 -1.18 -4.06
N MET A 64 6.66 -2.36 -3.78
CA MET A 64 8.03 -2.58 -3.32
C MET A 64 8.85 -3.45 -4.27
N THR A 65 8.34 -3.80 -5.46
CA THR A 65 9.06 -4.60 -6.48
C THR A 65 10.44 -4.02 -6.85
N LYS A 66 10.64 -2.70 -6.67
CA LYS A 66 11.91 -2.01 -6.95
C LYS A 66 12.67 -1.58 -5.69
N VAL A 67 12.37 -2.19 -4.54
CA VAL A 67 13.09 -2.03 -3.28
C VAL A 67 13.92 -3.29 -3.05
N PRO A 68 15.20 -3.31 -3.40
CA PRO A 68 16.02 -4.51 -3.25
C PRO A 68 16.40 -4.76 -1.78
N TYR A 69 16.51 -3.71 -0.96
CA TYR A 69 16.97 -3.82 0.42
C TYR A 69 16.23 -2.86 1.38
N MET A 70 16.05 -3.32 2.61
CA MET A 70 15.49 -2.54 3.71
C MET A 70 16.23 -2.82 5.03
N SER A 71 16.75 -1.78 5.68
CA SER A 71 17.35 -1.88 7.01
C SER A 71 16.30 -1.83 8.13
N SER A 72 16.71 -2.02 9.38
CA SER A 72 15.83 -1.85 10.54
C SER A 72 15.18 -0.46 10.63
N ALA A 73 15.77 0.57 10.02
CA ALA A 73 15.15 1.89 9.95
C ALA A 73 13.91 1.87 9.04
N GLY A 74 13.96 1.18 7.90
CA GLY A 74 12.81 1.01 7.01
C GLY A 74 11.68 0.19 7.64
N LEU A 75 12.01 -0.89 8.35
CA LEU A 75 11.00 -1.70 9.05
C LEU A 75 10.24 -0.88 10.11
N ARG A 76 10.93 0.00 10.85
CA ARG A 76 10.28 0.92 11.81
C ARG A 76 9.34 1.90 11.14
N ILE A 77 9.66 2.34 9.92
CA ILE A 77 8.78 3.20 9.12
C ILE A 77 7.52 2.45 8.73
N LEU A 78 7.65 1.22 8.21
CA LEU A 78 6.50 0.37 7.89
C LEU A 78 5.60 0.17 9.12
N LEU A 79 6.18 -0.12 10.29
CA LEU A 79 5.42 -0.29 11.53
C LEU A 79 4.68 0.99 11.93
N SER A 80 5.34 2.14 11.82
CA SER A 80 4.74 3.44 12.14
C SER A 80 3.58 3.76 11.20
N LEU A 81 3.76 3.50 9.91
CA LEU A 81 2.74 3.67 8.88
C LEU A 81 1.54 2.75 9.13
N TYR A 82 1.79 1.46 9.36
CA TYR A 82 0.75 0.49 9.69
C TYR A 82 -0.08 0.95 10.89
N ARG A 83 0.57 1.27 12.01
CA ARG A 83 -0.12 1.73 13.22
C ARG A 83 -0.99 2.97 12.96
N GLN A 84 -0.47 3.94 12.20
CA GLN A 84 -1.20 5.16 11.90
C GLN A 84 -2.41 4.91 11.00
N ILE A 85 -2.28 4.03 10.01
CA ILE A 85 -3.37 3.63 9.11
C ILE A 85 -4.42 2.83 9.90
N SER A 86 -4.02 1.85 10.70
CA SER A 86 -4.94 1.01 11.48
C SER A 86 -5.76 1.81 12.49
N VAL A 87 -5.14 2.72 13.24
CA VAL A 87 -5.85 3.59 14.21
C VAL A 87 -6.87 4.49 13.52
N LYS A 88 -6.62 4.85 12.25
CA LYS A 88 -7.48 5.68 11.42
C LYS A 88 -8.50 4.88 10.60
N GLY A 89 -8.64 3.57 10.86
CA GLY A 89 -9.58 2.69 10.17
C GLY A 89 -9.26 2.43 8.70
N GLY A 90 -8.01 2.66 8.28
CA GLY A 90 -7.55 2.38 6.92
C GLY A 90 -6.98 0.96 6.76
N GLN A 91 -6.51 0.68 5.55
CA GLN A 91 -5.89 -0.58 5.15
C GLN A 91 -4.60 -0.33 4.40
N ILE A 92 -3.60 -1.18 4.60
CA ILE A 92 -2.33 -1.18 3.86
C ILE A 92 -2.02 -2.58 3.34
N ILE A 93 -1.56 -2.66 2.10
CA ILE A 93 -1.08 -3.89 1.47
C ILE A 93 0.33 -3.64 0.94
N LEU A 94 1.25 -4.58 1.19
CA LEU A 94 2.59 -4.55 0.61
C LEU A 94 2.61 -5.42 -0.66
N VAL A 95 3.18 -4.91 -1.74
CA VAL A 95 3.28 -5.63 -3.02
C VAL A 95 4.73 -5.82 -3.40
N GLY A 96 5.08 -7.02 -3.87
CA GLY A 96 6.37 -7.28 -4.51
C GLY A 96 7.57 -7.19 -3.55
N LEU A 97 7.41 -7.68 -2.31
CA LEU A 97 8.55 -7.80 -1.39
C LEU A 97 9.62 -8.71 -1.99
N SER A 98 10.89 -8.29 -1.94
CA SER A 98 12.00 -9.18 -2.24
C SER A 98 12.05 -10.33 -1.22
N GLU A 99 12.63 -11.46 -1.62
CA GLU A 99 12.80 -12.64 -0.75
C GLU A 99 13.54 -12.27 0.55
N GLU A 100 14.64 -11.51 0.45
CA GLU A 100 15.42 -11.05 1.60
C GLU A 100 14.59 -10.19 2.57
N ILE A 101 13.77 -9.27 2.05
CA ILE A 101 12.91 -8.43 2.89
C ILE A 101 11.81 -9.29 3.52
N ARG A 102 11.17 -10.17 2.73
CA ARG A 102 10.12 -11.06 3.21
C ARG A 102 10.63 -11.95 4.34
N ASP A 103 11.78 -12.59 4.17
CA ASP A 103 12.40 -13.46 5.18
C ASP A 103 12.75 -12.67 6.45
N THR A 104 13.29 -11.46 6.30
CA THR A 104 13.61 -10.60 7.46
C THR A 104 12.34 -10.24 8.24
N MET A 105 11.24 -9.94 7.54
CA MET A 105 9.96 -9.63 8.17
C MET A 105 9.32 -10.87 8.81
N ASP A 106 9.41 -12.03 8.16
CA ASP A 106 8.82 -13.29 8.64
C ASP A 106 9.52 -13.81 9.90
N ASN A 107 10.85 -13.83 9.89
CA ASN A 107 11.67 -14.24 11.03
C ASN A 107 11.43 -13.39 12.30
N THR A 108 10.91 -12.18 12.14
CA THR A 108 10.60 -11.27 13.25
C THR A 108 9.13 -11.28 13.65
N GLY A 109 8.28 -12.06 12.98
CA GLY A 109 6.82 -12.04 13.12
C GLY A 109 6.20 -10.72 12.65
N PHE A 110 6.97 -9.88 11.96
CA PHE A 110 6.55 -8.57 11.50
C PHE A 110 5.66 -8.67 10.26
N LEU A 111 5.84 -9.73 9.47
CA LEU A 111 5.03 -9.98 8.28
C LEU A 111 3.55 -10.18 8.62
N ASP A 112 3.23 -10.74 9.80
CA ASP A 112 1.87 -11.03 10.27
C ASP A 112 0.99 -9.78 10.42
N PHE A 113 1.59 -8.60 10.58
CA PHE A 113 0.85 -7.34 10.63
C PHE A 113 0.34 -6.89 9.26
N PHE A 114 0.96 -7.37 8.18
CA PHE A 114 0.70 -6.88 6.83
C PHE A 114 0.01 -7.93 5.99
N LYS A 115 -0.95 -7.45 5.19
CA LYS A 115 -1.35 -8.20 4.01
C LYS A 115 -0.29 -8.00 2.92
N THR A 116 0.17 -9.09 2.33
CA THR A 116 1.14 -9.06 1.23
C THR A 116 0.57 -9.71 -0.02
N CYS A 117 0.95 -9.19 -1.18
CA CYS A 117 0.62 -9.73 -2.50
C CYS A 117 1.87 -9.70 -3.39
N ASP A 118 1.89 -10.52 -4.44
CA ASP A 118 3.03 -10.54 -5.36
C ASP A 118 2.87 -9.50 -6.47
N THR A 119 1.62 -9.15 -6.83
CA THR A 119 1.33 -8.18 -7.88
C THR A 119 0.30 -7.13 -7.45
N LEU A 120 0.30 -6.00 -8.16
CA LEU A 120 -0.63 -4.89 -7.93
C LEU A 120 -2.08 -5.33 -8.19
N GLU A 121 -2.31 -6.18 -9.20
CA GLU A 121 -3.62 -6.71 -9.54
C GLU A 121 -4.22 -7.52 -8.39
N GLN A 122 -3.41 -8.41 -7.77
CA GLN A 122 -3.84 -9.18 -6.60
C GLN A 122 -4.20 -8.26 -5.42
N ALA A 123 -3.42 -7.21 -5.18
CA ALA A 123 -3.70 -6.25 -4.12
C ALA A 123 -5.01 -5.49 -4.36
N LEU A 124 -5.30 -5.13 -5.61
CA LEU A 124 -6.56 -4.49 -6.00
C LEU A 124 -7.76 -5.44 -5.81
N GLU A 125 -7.64 -6.70 -6.23
CA GLU A 125 -8.67 -7.72 -6.00
C GLU A 125 -8.96 -7.93 -4.51
N VAL A 126 -7.91 -7.94 -3.67
CA VAL A 126 -8.03 -8.02 -2.22
C VAL A 126 -8.83 -6.87 -1.62
N LEU A 127 -8.67 -5.67 -2.17
CA LEU A 127 -9.47 -4.50 -1.78
C LEU A 127 -10.89 -4.54 -2.35
N LYS A 128 -11.27 -5.63 -3.05
CA LYS A 128 -12.52 -5.84 -3.78
C LYS A 128 -12.75 -4.81 -4.88
N VAL A 129 -11.68 -4.53 -5.60
CA VAL A 129 -11.60 -3.44 -6.57
C VAL A 129 -11.03 -3.99 -7.88
N GLN A 130 -11.67 -3.73 -9.02
CA GLN A 130 -11.09 -3.99 -10.35
C GLN A 130 -10.70 -2.66 -11.01
N VAL A 131 -9.43 -2.52 -11.37
CA VAL A 131 -8.92 -1.42 -12.20
C VAL A 131 -9.10 -1.82 -13.67
N GLN A 132 -9.87 -1.06 -14.44
CA GLN A 132 -9.73 -1.09 -15.89
C GLN A 132 -8.43 -0.39 -16.25
N VAL A 133 -7.36 -1.16 -16.47
CA VAL A 133 -6.12 -0.64 -17.05
C VAL A 133 -6.39 -0.36 -18.52
N THR A 134 -6.74 0.88 -18.85
CA THR A 134 -6.76 1.34 -20.25
C THR A 134 -5.31 1.44 -20.72
N ARG A 135 -4.80 0.39 -21.38
CA ARG A 135 -3.62 0.53 -22.24
C ARG A 135 -4.04 1.35 -23.46
N THR A 136 -3.56 2.58 -23.55
CA THR A 136 -3.53 3.34 -24.80
C THR A 136 -2.31 2.94 -25.61
#